data_AF-A0A4D6Q3W7-F1
#
_entry.id   AF-A0A4D6Q3W7-F1
#
_cell.length_a   1.000
_cell.length_b   1.000
_cell.length_c   1.000
_cell.angle_alpha   90.00
_cell.angle_beta   90.00
_cell.angle_gamma   90.00
#
_symmetry.space_group_name_H-M   'P 1'
#
loop_
_entity.id
_entity.type
_entity.pdbx_description
1 polymer ?
#
loop_
_entity_poly.entity_id
_entity_poly.type
_entity_poly.pdbx_seq_one_letter_code
_entity_poly.pdbx_strand_id
1 'polypeptide(L)'
;MGQKINPLGFRIGITKSHYSFWFAQPKKYSNDLQEDKKIRGYIHNYLKNNIKVSSGITRIDIKKRVDLIKVIIYMGFTKLLGGSQIIDKLQINVQKKINRKINVVIIRIKKPYRNPNIIAEFIAGQLQNRISFRKAMKKAIELTEKADTKGI
;
A
#
# COMPACT_ATOMS: atom_id res chain seq x y z
N MET A 1 20.33 12.47 -21.74
CA MET A 1 19.38 11.71 -20.88
C MET A 1 18.08 12.49 -20.79
N GLY A 2 16.95 11.91 -21.23
CA GLY A 2 15.65 12.59 -21.18
C GLY A 2 14.88 12.29 -19.89
N GLN A 3 14.06 13.24 -19.44
CA GLN A 3 13.13 13.03 -18.33
C GLN A 3 11.94 12.18 -18.80
N LYS A 4 11.55 11.18 -18.01
CA LYS A 4 10.36 10.35 -18.27
C LYS A 4 9.22 10.76 -17.33
N ILE A 5 7.98 10.72 -17.83
CA ILE A 5 6.79 10.94 -17.01
C ILE A 5 6.49 9.73 -16.13
N ASN A 6 5.90 9.93 -14.95
CA ASN A 6 5.45 8.82 -14.12
C ASN A 6 4.30 8.07 -14.83
N PRO A 7 4.47 6.78 -15.16
CA PRO A 7 3.49 6.01 -15.92
C PRO A 7 2.16 5.79 -15.18
N LEU A 8 2.14 5.93 -13.85
CA LEU A 8 0.91 5.89 -13.06
C LEU A 8 0.12 7.18 -13.26
N GLY A 9 0.77 8.33 -13.10
CA GLY A 9 0.17 9.66 -13.27
C GLY A 9 -0.35 9.88 -14.68
N PHE A 10 0.43 9.47 -15.68
CA PHE A 10 0.06 9.60 -17.10
C PHE A 10 -1.22 8.84 -17.49
N ARG A 11 -1.62 7.81 -16.72
CA ARG A 11 -2.79 6.96 -17.03
C ARG A 11 -3.97 7.14 -16.08
N ILE A 12 -3.93 8.14 -15.20
CA ILE A 12 -5.03 8.44 -14.27
C ILE A 12 -6.26 8.86 -15.08
N GLY A 13 -7.41 8.26 -14.81
CA GLY A 13 -8.67 8.55 -15.51
C GLY A 13 -8.89 7.76 -16.80
N ILE A 14 -7.87 7.03 -17.28
CA ILE A 14 -7.96 6.20 -18.49
C ILE A 14 -7.93 4.71 -18.09
N THR A 15 -6.78 4.23 -17.61
CA THR A 15 -6.61 2.81 -17.20
C THR A 15 -6.34 2.67 -15.71
N LYS A 16 -5.95 3.75 -15.03
CA LYS A 16 -5.70 3.78 -13.58
C LYS A 16 -6.71 4.68 -12.88
N SER A 17 -7.22 4.17 -11.77
CA SER A 17 -8.08 4.92 -10.86
C SER A 17 -7.25 5.64 -9.80
N HIS A 18 -7.88 6.62 -9.14
CA HIS A 18 -7.33 7.25 -7.94
C HIS A 18 -7.28 6.25 -6.78
N TYR A 19 -6.45 6.52 -5.77
CA TYR A 19 -6.44 5.73 -4.53
C TYR A 19 -7.28 6.36 -3.41
N SER A 20 -7.45 7.68 -3.44
CA SER A 20 -8.37 8.38 -2.56
C SER A 20 -9.64 8.69 -3.35
N PHE A 21 -10.77 8.10 -2.93
CA PHE A 21 -12.07 8.27 -3.55
C PHE A 21 -13.00 8.99 -2.57
N TRP A 22 -13.04 10.30 -2.68
CA TRP A 22 -13.94 11.14 -1.91
C TRP A 22 -14.06 12.50 -2.61
N PHE A 23 -15.06 13.25 -2.20
CA PHE A 23 -15.29 14.61 -2.66
C PHE A 23 -15.34 15.53 -1.44
N ALA A 24 -14.78 16.72 -1.57
CA ALA A 24 -14.86 17.76 -0.56
C ALA A 24 -14.99 19.12 -1.23
N GLN A 25 -15.66 20.05 -0.56
CA GLN A 25 -15.67 21.45 -0.98
C GLN A 25 -14.24 22.01 -0.93
N PRO A 26 -13.88 22.98 -1.81
CA PRO A 26 -12.51 23.52 -1.90
C PRO A 26 -11.94 23.99 -0.55
N LYS A 27 -12.78 24.62 0.29
CA LYS A 27 -12.40 25.08 1.64
C LYS A 27 -12.00 23.95 2.59
N LYS A 28 -12.55 22.74 2.41
CA LYS A 28 -12.32 21.56 3.27
C LYS A 28 -11.31 20.57 2.67
N TYR A 29 -11.07 20.66 1.37
CA TYR A 29 -10.20 19.73 0.64
C TYR A 29 -8.79 19.60 1.22
N SER A 30 -8.17 20.72 1.60
CA SER A 30 -6.85 20.75 2.24
C SER A 30 -6.81 19.91 3.53
N ASN A 31 -7.80 20.10 4.40
CA ASN A 31 -7.91 19.38 5.66
C ASN A 31 -8.11 17.88 5.42
N ASP A 32 -9.01 17.52 4.49
CA ASP A 32 -9.28 16.13 4.15
C ASP A 32 -8.06 15.43 3.52
N LEU A 33 -7.25 16.15 2.73
CA LEU A 33 -6.00 15.64 2.17
C LEU A 33 -4.91 15.46 3.24
N GLN A 34 -4.86 16.37 4.22
CA GLN A 34 -3.95 16.24 5.36
C GLN A 34 -4.34 15.04 6.25
N GLU A 35 -5.64 14.81 6.46
CA GLU A 35 -6.15 13.62 7.13
C GLU A 35 -5.71 12.34 6.40
N ASP A 36 -5.87 12.27 5.08
CA ASP A 36 -5.45 11.11 4.27
C ASP A 36 -3.95 10.84 4.43
N LYS A 37 -3.10 11.87 4.41
CA LYS A 37 -1.66 11.74 4.64
C LYS A 37 -1.36 11.19 6.03
N LYS A 38 -2.07 11.67 7.06
CA LYS A 38 -1.95 11.17 8.44
C LYS A 38 -2.34 9.69 8.50
N ILE A 39 -3.49 9.30 7.95
CA ILE A 39 -3.96 7.89 7.90
C ILE A 39 -2.90 6.99 7.27
N ARG A 40 -2.41 7.36 6.08
CA ARG A 40 -1.41 6.58 5.34
C ARG A 40 -0.12 6.43 6.13
N GLY A 41 0.37 7.52 6.73
CA GLY A 41 1.56 7.51 7.58
C GLY A 41 1.41 6.60 8.80
N TYR A 42 0.26 6.66 9.48
CA TYR A 42 0.01 5.80 10.64
C TYR A 42 -0.06 4.33 10.30
N ILE A 43 -0.78 3.97 9.23
CA ILE A 43 -0.89 2.58 8.78
C ILE A 43 0.50 2.05 8.40
N HIS A 44 1.28 2.86 7.68
CA HIS A 44 2.61 2.43 7.25
C HIS A 44 3.56 2.24 8.44
N ASN A 45 3.58 3.17 9.40
CA ASN A 45 4.40 3.06 10.61
C ASN A 45 3.97 1.89 11.50
N TYR A 46 2.67 1.70 11.70
CA TYR A 46 2.18 0.59 12.51
C TYR A 46 2.54 -0.76 11.89
N LEU A 47 2.36 -0.92 10.58
CA LEU A 47 2.68 -2.17 9.91
C LEU A 47 4.19 -2.42 9.87
N LYS A 48 5.01 -1.39 9.67
CA LYS A 48 6.48 -1.51 9.73
C LYS A 48 6.97 -1.94 11.11
N ASN A 49 6.34 -1.47 12.19
CA ASN A 49 6.76 -1.80 13.55
C ASN A 49 6.31 -3.21 13.99
N ASN A 50 5.13 -3.65 13.55
CA ASN A 50 4.55 -4.93 13.95
C ASN A 50 4.95 -6.10 13.04
N ILE A 51 5.27 -5.83 11.78
CA ILE A 51 5.70 -6.85 10.82
C ILE A 51 7.23 -6.73 10.63
N LYS A 52 7.98 -7.67 11.20
CA LYS A 52 9.45 -7.73 11.11
C LYS A 52 9.98 -8.01 9.70
N VAL A 53 9.16 -8.58 8.83
CA VAL A 53 9.50 -8.95 7.44
C VAL A 53 8.77 -7.99 6.48
N SER A 54 9.34 -7.71 5.30
CA SER A 54 8.78 -6.82 4.26
C SER A 54 7.25 -6.75 4.32
N SER A 55 6.73 -5.55 4.61
CA SER A 55 5.33 -5.33 4.95
C SER A 55 4.36 -5.87 3.90
N GLY A 56 4.82 -5.97 2.64
CA GLY A 56 4.03 -6.50 1.53
C GLY A 56 2.79 -5.66 1.23
N ILE A 57 2.81 -4.38 1.67
CA ILE A 57 1.75 -3.42 1.42
C ILE A 57 1.89 -2.95 -0.02
N THR A 58 0.81 -3.09 -0.77
CA THR A 58 0.83 -2.71 -2.18
C THR A 58 0.18 -1.36 -2.43
N ARG A 59 -1.02 -1.17 -1.89
CA ARG A 59 -1.80 0.06 -2.02
C ARG A 59 -2.75 0.20 -0.85
N ILE A 60 -3.10 1.45 -0.55
CA ILE A 60 -4.10 1.80 0.46
C ILE A 60 -5.12 2.67 -0.26
N ASP A 61 -6.35 2.19 -0.36
CA ASP A 61 -7.45 2.98 -0.90
C ASP A 61 -8.22 3.61 0.26
N ILE A 62 -8.53 4.89 0.17
CA ILE A 62 -9.30 5.61 1.18
C ILE A 62 -10.60 6.08 0.53
N LYS A 63 -11.73 5.65 1.08
CA LYS A 63 -13.06 6.07 0.64
C LYS A 63 -13.73 6.80 1.79
N LYS A 64 -13.97 8.11 1.64
CA LYS A 64 -14.72 8.87 2.66
C LYS A 64 -16.18 8.95 2.26
N ARG A 65 -17.07 8.45 3.13
CA ARG A 65 -18.50 8.77 3.13
C ARG A 65 -18.75 9.80 4.22
N VAL A 66 -19.97 10.34 4.27
CA VAL A 66 -20.37 11.35 5.28
C VAL A 66 -20.14 10.84 6.69
N ASP A 67 -20.54 9.60 6.97
CA ASP A 67 -20.51 9.06 8.34
C ASP A 67 -19.27 8.23 8.66
N LEU A 68 -18.63 7.66 7.63
CA LEU A 68 -17.62 6.64 7.80
C LEU A 68 -16.52 6.73 6.74
N ILE A 69 -15.27 6.62 7.18
CA ILE A 69 -14.10 6.50 6.32
C ILE A 69 -13.75 5.02 6.21
N LYS A 70 -13.86 4.47 4.99
CA LYS A 70 -13.47 3.10 4.67
C LYS A 70 -12.06 3.09 4.12
N VAL A 71 -11.15 2.46 4.85
CA VAL A 71 -9.76 2.26 4.44
C VAL A 71 -9.59 0.82 3.97
N ILE A 72 -9.13 0.63 2.75
CA ILE A 72 -8.92 -0.68 2.14
C ILE A 72 -7.42 -0.87 1.93
N ILE A 73 -6.81 -1.78 2.68
CA ILE A 73 -5.38 -2.08 2.60
C ILE A 73 -5.21 -3.33 1.75
N TYR A 74 -4.44 -3.24 0.67
CA TYR A 74 -4.13 -4.39 -0.16
C TYR A 74 -2.75 -4.94 0.18
N MET A 75 -2.71 -6.22 0.52
CA MET A 75 -1.49 -6.87 1.00
C MET A 75 -1.24 -8.19 0.29
N GLY A 76 0.04 -8.49 0.04
CA GLY A 76 0.46 -9.79 -0.47
C GLY A 76 0.43 -10.89 0.60
N PHE A 77 0.91 -10.57 1.81
CA PHE A 77 1.18 -11.55 2.87
C PHE A 77 0.33 -11.29 4.12
N THR A 78 -0.99 -11.48 4.02
CA THR A 78 -1.91 -11.25 5.15
C THR A 78 -1.69 -12.18 6.34
N LYS A 79 -1.05 -13.34 6.14
CA LYS A 79 -0.74 -14.28 7.23
C LYS A 79 0.18 -13.69 8.29
N LEU A 80 1.02 -12.72 7.92
CA LEU A 80 1.95 -12.07 8.85
C LEU A 80 1.25 -11.14 9.85
N LEU A 81 -0.02 -10.80 9.61
CA LEU A 81 -0.77 -9.82 10.39
C LEU A 81 -1.44 -10.37 11.65
N GLY A 82 -1.14 -11.60 12.08
CA GLY A 82 -1.49 -12.11 13.42
C GLY A 82 -2.99 -12.23 13.75
N GLY A 83 -3.91 -11.94 12.81
CA GLY A 83 -5.36 -12.12 12.99
C GLY A 83 -6.17 -10.82 13.16
N SER A 84 -7.47 -10.95 13.44
CA SER A 84 -8.43 -9.83 13.55
C SER A 84 -8.07 -8.83 14.64
N GLN A 85 -7.52 -9.29 15.76
CA GLN A 85 -7.19 -8.46 16.91
C GLN A 85 -6.20 -7.32 16.58
N ILE A 86 -5.27 -7.55 15.66
CA ILE A 86 -4.30 -6.52 15.23
C ILE A 86 -5.01 -5.45 14.38
N ILE A 87 -6.00 -5.86 13.59
CA ILE A 87 -6.83 -4.97 12.77
C ILE A 87 -7.72 -4.11 13.66
N ASP A 88 -8.31 -4.70 14.71
CA ASP A 88 -9.15 -3.95 15.66
C ASP A 88 -8.32 -2.91 16.42
N LYS A 89 -7.11 -3.29 16.86
CA LYS A 89 -6.15 -2.34 17.48
C LYS A 89 -5.76 -1.22 16.52
N LEU A 90 -5.52 -1.54 15.24
CA LEU A 90 -5.28 -0.55 14.20
C LEU A 90 -6.45 0.42 14.06
N GLN A 91 -7.67 -0.10 13.97
CA GLN A 91 -8.86 0.70 13.82
C GLN A 91 -9.06 1.65 15.01
N ILE A 92 -8.92 1.15 16.24
CA ILE A 92 -9.01 1.97 17.46
C ILE A 92 -7.95 3.08 17.45
N ASN A 93 -6.70 2.75 17.10
CA ASN A 93 -5.61 3.71 17.11
C ASN A 93 -5.75 4.80 16.05
N VAL A 94 -6.20 4.45 14.84
CA VAL A 94 -6.44 5.44 13.78
C VAL A 94 -7.68 6.30 14.12
N GLN A 95 -8.74 5.68 14.67
CA GLN A 95 -9.95 6.39 15.10
C GLN A 95 -9.66 7.43 16.19
N LYS A 96 -8.83 7.10 17.19
CA LYS A 96 -8.39 8.03 18.25
C LYS A 96 -7.71 9.30 17.74
N LYS A 97 -7.11 9.26 16.55
CA LYS A 97 -6.37 10.41 16.00
C LYS A 97 -7.18 11.31 15.07
N ILE A 98 -8.27 10.78 14.53
CA ILE A 98 -9.05 11.45 13.46
C ILE A 98 -10.45 11.83 13.97
N ASN A 99 -10.86 11.33 15.15
CA ASN A 99 -12.16 11.63 15.77
C ASN A 99 -13.36 11.38 14.83
N ARG A 100 -13.20 10.48 13.85
CA ARG A 100 -14.25 10.04 12.92
C ARG A 100 -14.33 8.52 12.95
N LYS A 101 -15.50 7.97 12.62
CA LYS A 101 -15.66 6.51 12.51
C LYS A 101 -14.89 5.99 11.29
N ILE A 102 -14.02 5.02 11.53
CA ILE A 102 -13.16 4.41 10.50
C ILE A 102 -13.42 2.92 10.46
N ASN A 103 -13.52 2.37 9.25
CA ASN A 103 -13.56 0.93 9.02
C ASN A 103 -12.34 0.52 8.21
N VAL A 104 -11.51 -0.38 8.76
CA VAL A 104 -10.31 -0.89 8.09
C VAL A 104 -10.60 -2.28 7.54
N VAL A 105 -10.41 -2.43 6.23
CA VAL A 105 -10.59 -3.72 5.52
C VAL A 105 -9.28 -4.12 4.88
N ILE A 106 -8.84 -5.35 5.09
CA ILE A 106 -7.64 -5.90 4.48
C ILE A 106 -8.03 -6.85 3.35
N ILE A 107 -7.52 -6.62 2.16
CA ILE A 107 -7.73 -7.46 0.99
C ILE A 107 -6.43 -8.16 0.62
N ARG A 108 -6.47 -9.49 0.53
CA ARG A 108 -5.35 -10.30 0.09
C ARG A 108 -5.23 -10.28 -1.43
N ILE A 109 -4.02 -10.04 -1.92
CA ILE A 109 -3.67 -10.19 -3.34
C ILE A 109 -3.31 -11.65 -3.62
N LYS A 110 -3.96 -12.27 -4.61
CA LYS A 110 -3.75 -13.68 -4.99
C LYS A 110 -2.30 -13.97 -5.40
N LYS A 111 -1.71 -13.10 -6.24
CA LYS A 111 -0.33 -13.24 -6.75
C LYS A 111 0.52 -12.05 -6.30
N PRO A 112 1.29 -12.17 -5.19
CA PRO A 112 2.02 -11.05 -4.60
C PRO A 112 3.17 -10.56 -5.49
N TYR A 113 3.92 -11.48 -6.11
CA TYR A 113 5.05 -11.17 -7.00
C TYR A 113 4.63 -10.57 -8.34
N ARG A 114 3.32 -10.42 -8.62
CA ARG A 114 2.85 -9.63 -9.75
C ARG A 114 2.86 -8.13 -9.45
N ASN A 115 2.96 -7.75 -8.17
CA ASN A 115 2.90 -6.36 -7.76
C ASN A 115 4.31 -5.74 -7.70
N PRO A 116 4.56 -4.61 -8.39
CA PRO A 116 5.87 -3.97 -8.41
C PRO A 116 6.38 -3.56 -7.02
N ASN A 117 5.50 -3.14 -6.11
CA ASN A 117 5.91 -2.70 -4.78
C ASN A 117 6.50 -3.85 -3.95
N ILE A 118 5.92 -5.05 -4.05
CA ILE A 118 6.42 -6.23 -3.33
C ILE A 118 7.77 -6.68 -3.88
N ILE A 119 7.95 -6.63 -5.20
CA ILE A 119 9.23 -6.97 -5.84
C ILE A 119 10.31 -5.95 -5.45
N ALA A 120 9.96 -4.66 -5.42
CA ALA A 120 10.88 -3.61 -4.99
C ALA A 120 11.31 -3.79 -3.53
N GLU A 121 10.37 -4.08 -2.62
CA GLU A 121 10.69 -4.44 -1.22
C GLU A 121 11.57 -5.68 -1.14
N PHE A 122 11.30 -6.70 -1.97
CA PHE A 122 12.11 -7.92 -2.03
C PHE A 122 13.55 -7.62 -2.45
N ILE A 123 13.76 -6.87 -3.55
CA ILE A 123 15.09 -6.48 -4.01
C ILE A 123 15.81 -5.65 -2.95
N ALA A 124 15.12 -4.69 -2.32
CA ALA A 124 15.68 -3.89 -1.24
C ALA A 124 16.15 -4.77 -0.07
N GLY A 125 15.36 -5.77 0.34
CA GLY A 125 15.76 -6.74 1.36
C GLY A 125 16.97 -7.60 0.96
N GLN A 126 17.06 -8.03 -0.30
CA GLN A 126 18.24 -8.78 -0.79
C GLN A 126 19.51 -7.91 -0.74
N LEU A 127 19.40 -6.63 -1.12
CA LEU A 127 20.53 -5.69 -1.09
C LEU A 127 20.95 -5.34 0.35
N GLN A 128 19.99 -5.20 1.28
CA GLN A 128 20.28 -5.02 2.71
C GLN A 128 21.07 -6.21 3.28
N ASN A 129 20.77 -7.42 2.82
CA ASN A 129 21.50 -8.64 3.16
C ASN A 129 22.83 -8.80 2.39
N ARG A 130 23.29 -7.76 1.69
CA ARG A 130 24.56 -7.71 0.94
C ARG A 130 24.68 -8.76 -0.16
N ILE A 131 23.55 -9.20 -0.72
CA ILE A 131 23.54 -10.11 -1.88
C ILE A 131 23.91 -9.31 -3.14
N SER A 132 24.68 -9.93 -4.04
CA SER A 132 25.04 -9.31 -5.32
C SER A 132 23.79 -8.84 -6.08
N PHE A 133 23.79 -7.56 -6.51
CA PHE A 133 22.66 -6.95 -7.20
C PHE A 133 22.24 -7.74 -8.46
N ARG A 134 23.19 -8.34 -9.19
CA ARG A 134 22.90 -9.18 -10.36
C ARG A 134 22.08 -10.42 -9.98
N LYS A 135 22.41 -11.05 -8.85
CA LYS A 135 21.67 -12.22 -8.34
C LYS A 135 20.27 -11.80 -7.86
N ALA A 136 20.17 -10.67 -7.15
CA ALA A 136 18.89 -10.14 -6.68
C ALA A 136 17.95 -9.80 -7.86
N MET A 137 18.46 -9.17 -8.92
CA MET A 137 17.68 -8.86 -10.12
C MET A 137 17.22 -10.11 -10.86
N LYS A 138 18.13 -11.07 -11.13
CA LYS A 138 17.76 -12.33 -11.80
C LYS A 138 16.68 -13.09 -11.04
N LYS A 139 16.81 -13.16 -9.71
CA LYS A 139 15.83 -13.81 -8.84
C LYS A 139 14.49 -13.08 -8.83
N ALA A 140 14.51 -11.75 -8.86
CA ALA A 140 13.28 -10.96 -8.96
C ALA A 140 12.56 -11.24 -10.29
N ILE A 141 13.27 -11.27 -11.42
CA ILE A 141 12.71 -11.60 -12.74
C ILE A 141 12.09 -13.01 -12.71
N GLU A 142 12.83 -14.01 -12.24
CA GLU A 142 12.36 -15.40 -12.13
C GLU A 142 11.07 -15.53 -11.29
N LEU A 143 11.00 -14.84 -10.14
CA LEU A 143 9.80 -14.84 -9.29
C LEU A 143 8.60 -14.19 -9.96
N THR A 144 8.83 -13.22 -10.85
CA THR A 144 7.77 -12.48 -11.52
C THR A 144 7.22 -13.23 -12.72
N GLU A 145 8.09 -13.88 -13.50
CA GLU A 145 7.70 -14.75 -14.60
C GLU A 145 6.83 -15.91 -14.10
N LYS A 146 7.22 -16.53 -12.98
CA LYS A 146 6.40 -17.54 -12.29
C LYS A 146 5.04 -17.03 -11.80
N ALA A 147 4.84 -15.70 -11.73
CA ALA A 147 3.59 -15.07 -11.32
C ALA A 147 2.69 -14.66 -12.49
N ASP A 148 2.96 -15.16 -13.71
CA ASP A 148 2.25 -14.90 -14.96
C ASP A 148 2.24 -13.41 -15.35
N THR A 149 3.41 -12.78 -15.33
CA THR A 149 3.60 -11.42 -15.88
C THR A 149 3.87 -11.48 -17.38
N LYS A 150 3.37 -10.48 -18.13
CA LYS A 150 3.65 -10.35 -19.57
C LYS A 150 4.97 -9.63 -19.86
N GLY A 151 5.51 -8.93 -18.87
CA GLY A 151 6.75 -8.16 -18.96
C GLY A 151 7.05 -7.47 -17.63
N ILE A 152 8.33 -7.19 -17.39
CA ILE A 152 8.85 -6.49 -16.22
C ILE A 152 9.98 -5.54 -16.61
#